data_AF-A0A9D9U143-F1
#
_entry.id   AF-A0A9D9U143-F1
#
_cell.length_a   1.000
_cell.length_b   1.000
_cell.length_c   1.000
_cell.angle_alpha   90.00
_cell.angle_beta   90.00
_cell.angle_gamma   90.00
#
_symmetry.space_group_name_H-M   'P 1'
#
loop_
_entity.id
_entity.type
_entity.pdbx_description
1 polymer ?
#
loop_
_entity_poly.entity_id
_entity_poly.type
_entity_poly.pdbx_seq_one_letter_code
_entity_poly.pdbx_strand_id
1 'polypeptide(L)'
;MEEKELNEKESLSLISEMIQKAKSSFHESGTSAILWGSVTAVCGLLSFAQVQFGFSLGFDVWLLIFVVIIPQIYIIIKERKNKLVKTYQAAATDNVWLVYAISISAIAFYQNIVPGISDKLMLDEGMQLLQKNIATGEVKDYHFFIPSLSSVYLIIYAFPTIATGLINKFKPMIWGAVVCYALFFISLYTSFKYDMLMLGLAGIANWLIPGLILRDRYNKNIAC
;
A
#
# COMPACT_ATOMS: atom_id res chain seq x y z
N MET A 1 51.69 15.03 13.35
CA MET A 1 50.52 15.46 12.57
C MET A 1 50.20 16.84 13.08
N GLU A 2 50.47 17.88 12.28
CA GLU A 2 50.17 19.26 12.67
C GLU A 2 48.65 19.40 12.80
N GLU A 3 48.17 19.74 14.00
CA GLU A 3 46.79 20.18 14.21
C GLU A 3 46.64 21.52 13.50
N LYS A 4 46.09 21.47 12.28
CA LYS A 4 45.71 22.67 11.54
C LYS A 4 44.57 23.34 12.30
N GLU A 5 44.86 24.39 13.05
CA GLU A 5 43.84 25.22 13.70
C GLU A 5 42.88 25.73 12.63
N LEU A 6 41.67 25.18 12.61
CA LEU A 6 40.63 25.58 11.66
C LEU A 6 40.25 27.02 11.93
N ASN A 7 40.47 27.89 10.94
CA ASN A 7 40.04 29.28 10.97
C ASN A 7 38.51 29.33 11.20
N GLU A 8 38.00 30.28 11.99
CA GLU A 8 36.58 30.36 12.38
C GLU A 8 35.61 30.24 11.19
N LYS A 9 36.02 30.76 10.02
CA LYS A 9 35.27 30.64 8.76
C LYS A 9 35.19 29.19 8.25
N GLU A 10 36.26 28.41 8.35
CA GLU A 10 36.28 27.00 7.97
C GLU A 10 35.39 26.18 8.91
N SER A 11 35.46 26.42 10.22
CA SER A 11 34.60 25.78 11.23
C SER A 11 33.11 26.09 11.02
N LEU A 12 32.77 27.36 10.77
CA LEU A 12 31.40 27.76 10.42
C LEU A 12 30.93 27.12 9.11
N SER A 13 31.80 27.06 8.10
CA SER A 13 31.46 26.43 6.81
C SER A 13 31.22 24.93 6.95
N LEU A 14 32.03 24.25 7.77
CA LEU A 14 31.88 22.82 8.05
C LEU A 14 30.61 22.54 8.85
N ILE A 15 30.29 23.37 9.85
CA ILE A 15 29.03 23.26 10.60
C ILE A 15 27.85 23.51 9.65
N SER A 16 27.93 24.52 8.78
CA SER A 16 26.88 24.79 7.78
C SER A 16 26.73 23.61 6.80
N GLU A 17 27.83 23.04 6.33
CA GLU A 17 27.83 21.88 5.45
C GLU A 17 27.24 20.66 6.17
N MET A 18 27.63 20.40 7.43
CA MET A 18 27.11 19.32 8.25
C MET A 18 25.61 19.50 8.56
N ILE A 19 25.17 20.73 8.84
CA ILE A 19 23.75 21.08 9.02
C ILE A 19 22.98 20.91 7.70
N GLN A 20 23.55 21.36 6.57
CA GLN A 20 22.94 21.28 5.26
C GLN A 20 22.84 19.83 4.78
N LYS A 21 23.87 19.01 5.03
CA LYS A 21 23.93 17.58 4.75
C LYS A 21 22.99 16.77 5.66
N ALA A 22 22.85 17.17 6.93
CA ALA A 22 21.84 16.62 7.83
C ALA A 22 20.41 16.99 7.38
N LYS A 23 20.22 18.21 6.85
CA LYS A 23 18.94 18.69 6.33
C LYS A 23 18.58 18.10 4.95
N SER A 24 19.57 17.71 4.14
CA SER A 24 19.39 17.16 2.79
C SER A 24 19.36 15.62 2.71
N SER A 25 19.49 14.93 3.85
CA SER A 25 19.62 13.46 3.93
C SER A 25 18.30 12.68 3.67
N PHE A 26 17.24 13.35 3.22
CA PHE A 26 16.02 12.64 2.81
C PHE A 26 16.21 12.03 1.41
N HIS A 27 16.94 10.91 1.35
CA HIS A 27 17.10 10.07 0.16
C HIS A 27 16.29 8.79 0.34
N GLU A 28 14.99 8.86 0.06
CA GLU A 28 14.21 7.65 -0.21
C GLU A 28 14.41 7.23 -1.67
N SER A 29 14.70 5.95 -1.89
CA SER A 29 15.07 5.44 -3.22
C SER A 29 13.89 5.27 -4.18
N GLY A 30 12.66 5.36 -3.68
CA GLY A 30 11.43 5.06 -4.42
C GLY A 30 11.20 3.57 -4.69
N THR A 31 12.18 2.72 -4.41
CA THR A 31 12.19 1.31 -4.82
C THR A 31 11.04 0.52 -4.18
N SER A 32 10.80 0.70 -2.88
CA SER A 32 9.68 0.03 -2.21
C SER A 32 8.32 0.49 -2.73
N ALA A 33 8.14 1.77 -3.02
CA ALA A 33 6.90 2.29 -3.60
C ALA A 33 6.64 1.69 -4.99
N ILE A 34 7.67 1.60 -5.85
CA ILE A 34 7.57 0.96 -7.17
C ILE A 34 7.17 -0.51 -7.05
N LEU A 35 7.84 -1.28 -6.18
CA LEU A 35 7.55 -2.71 -6.01
C LEU A 35 6.10 -2.95 -5.61
N TRP A 36 5.66 -2.26 -4.57
CA TRP A 36 4.32 -2.43 -4.04
C TRP A 36 3.24 -1.88 -4.99
N GLY A 37 3.48 -0.73 -5.64
CA GLY A 37 2.55 -0.22 -6.65
C GLY A 37 2.41 -1.16 -7.84
N SER A 38 3.52 -1.75 -8.29
CA SER A 38 3.53 -2.72 -9.39
C SER A 38 2.79 -4.01 -9.04
N VAL A 39 3.06 -4.60 -7.87
CA VAL A 39 2.40 -5.85 -7.49
C VAL A 39 0.90 -5.64 -7.27
N THR A 40 0.49 -4.56 -6.61
CA THR A 40 -0.94 -4.24 -6.43
C THR A 40 -1.63 -3.99 -7.77
N ALA A 41 -0.97 -3.26 -8.69
CA ALA A 41 -1.48 -3.04 -10.04
C ALA A 41 -1.67 -4.36 -10.79
N VAL A 42 -0.65 -5.22 -10.81
CA VAL A 42 -0.68 -6.52 -11.47
C VAL A 42 -1.76 -7.41 -10.85
N CYS A 43 -1.84 -7.50 -9.52
CA CYS A 43 -2.85 -8.33 -8.86
C CYS A 43 -4.27 -7.87 -9.17
N GLY A 44 -4.55 -6.57 -9.08
CA GLY A 44 -5.88 -6.02 -9.35
C GLY A 44 -6.29 -6.20 -10.82
N LEU A 45 -5.39 -5.90 -11.75
CA LEU A 45 -5.66 -6.03 -13.18
C LEU A 45 -5.80 -7.49 -13.62
N LEU A 46 -4.97 -8.41 -13.11
CA LEU A 46 -5.10 -9.84 -13.40
C LEU A 46 -6.38 -10.42 -12.82
N SER A 47 -6.76 -10.04 -11.59
CA SER A 47 -8.01 -10.48 -10.97
C SER A 47 -9.23 -9.98 -11.76
N PHE A 48 -9.20 -8.73 -12.24
CA PHE A 48 -10.21 -8.20 -13.15
C PHE A 48 -10.26 -9.00 -14.47
N ALA A 49 -9.11 -9.28 -15.08
CA ALA A 49 -9.02 -10.02 -16.33
C ALA A 49 -9.55 -11.45 -16.20
N GLN A 50 -9.24 -12.15 -15.10
CA GLN A 50 -9.78 -13.49 -14.82
C GLN A 50 -11.30 -13.49 -14.81
N VAL A 51 -11.91 -12.53 -14.11
CA VAL A 51 -13.37 -12.43 -14.02
C VAL A 51 -14.01 -11.98 -15.34
N GLN A 52 -13.35 -11.08 -16.08
CA GLN A 52 -13.88 -10.53 -17.34
C GLN A 52 -13.80 -11.52 -18.50
N PHE A 53 -12.72 -12.30 -18.59
CA PHE A 53 -12.46 -13.23 -19.70
C PHE A 53 -12.73 -14.69 -19.33
N GLY A 54 -13.08 -14.98 -18.07
CA GLY A 54 -13.49 -16.31 -17.62
C GLY A 54 -12.37 -17.35 -17.59
N PHE A 55 -11.10 -16.92 -17.50
CA PHE A 55 -9.97 -17.84 -17.37
C PHE A 55 -9.52 -17.95 -15.91
N SER A 56 -8.96 -19.10 -15.53
CA SER A 56 -8.31 -19.31 -14.25
C SER A 56 -6.83 -19.64 -14.46
N LEU A 57 -5.95 -19.05 -13.64
CA LEU A 57 -4.50 -19.29 -13.72
C LEU A 57 -4.06 -20.55 -12.95
N GLY A 58 -5.00 -21.27 -12.33
CA GLY A 58 -4.73 -22.43 -11.49
C GLY A 58 -4.17 -22.11 -10.10
N PHE A 59 -3.93 -20.84 -9.78
CA PHE A 59 -3.52 -20.36 -8.46
C PHE A 59 -4.17 -19.01 -8.15
N ASP A 60 -4.21 -18.64 -6.87
CA ASP A 60 -4.70 -17.34 -6.43
C ASP A 60 -3.67 -16.24 -6.73
N VAL A 61 -4.07 -15.25 -7.54
CA VAL A 61 -3.25 -14.11 -7.95
C VAL A 61 -2.68 -13.36 -6.75
N TRP A 62 -3.41 -13.32 -5.64
CA TRP A 62 -3.01 -12.61 -4.43
C TRP A 62 -1.80 -13.21 -3.72
N LEU A 63 -1.43 -14.45 -4.04
CA LEU A 63 -0.19 -15.07 -3.55
C LEU A 63 1.08 -14.35 -4.01
N LEU A 64 1.00 -13.56 -5.09
CA LEU A 64 2.12 -12.74 -5.57
C LEU A 64 2.60 -11.73 -4.51
N ILE A 65 1.74 -11.32 -3.57
CA ILE A 65 2.15 -10.44 -2.46
C ILE A 65 3.25 -11.11 -1.63
N PHE A 66 3.13 -12.41 -1.32
CA PHE A 66 4.13 -13.13 -0.54
C PHE A 66 5.47 -13.23 -1.26
N VAL A 67 5.45 -13.35 -2.60
CA VAL A 67 6.66 -13.35 -3.42
C VAL A 67 7.42 -12.02 -3.31
N VAL A 68 6.71 -10.90 -3.16
CA VAL A 68 7.29 -9.56 -3.02
C VAL A 68 7.85 -9.27 -1.63
N ILE A 69 7.43 -10.01 -0.59
CA ILE A 69 7.96 -9.83 0.77
C ILE A 69 9.47 -10.10 0.82
N ILE A 70 9.97 -11.12 0.11
CA ILE A 70 11.39 -11.49 0.08
C ILE A 70 12.27 -10.33 -0.45
N PRO A 71 12.06 -9.79 -1.67
CA PRO A 71 12.83 -8.66 -2.16
C PRO A 71 12.61 -7.40 -1.32
N GLN A 72 11.42 -7.21 -0.75
CA GLN A 72 11.14 -6.07 0.14
C GLN A 72 11.99 -6.12 1.42
N ILE A 73 12.10 -7.28 2.08
CA ILE A 73 12.97 -7.45 3.26
C ILE A 73 14.43 -7.19 2.89
N TYR A 74 14.89 -7.70 1.75
CA TYR A 74 16.25 -7.47 1.27
C TYR A 74 16.56 -5.98 1.10
N ILE A 75 15.64 -5.22 0.49
CA ILE A 75 15.78 -3.76 0.31
C ILE A 75 15.84 -3.05 1.66
N ILE A 76 14.95 -3.39 2.61
CA ILE A 76 14.93 -2.79 3.93
C ILE A 76 16.28 -3.00 4.65
N ILE A 77 16.84 -4.21 4.60
CA ILE A 77 18.13 -4.52 5.23
C ILE A 77 19.26 -3.72 4.55
N LYS A 78 19.26 -3.64 3.22
CA LYS A 78 20.26 -2.90 2.45
C LYS A 78 20.21 -1.40 2.74
N GLU A 79 19.02 -0.82 2.78
CA GLU A 79 18.85 0.62 3.05
C GLU A 79 19.16 0.97 4.51
N ARG A 80 18.84 0.10 5.47
CA ARG A 80 19.21 0.30 6.88
C ARG A 80 20.72 0.41 7.08
N LYS A 81 21.53 -0.36 6.33
CA LYS A 81 23.00 -0.29 6.41
C LYS A 81 23.58 1.03 5.89
N ASN A 82 22.86 1.70 4.99
CA ASN A 82 23.33 2.92 4.33
C ASN A 82 22.80 4.22 5.00
N LYS A 83 21.81 4.13 5.89
CA LYS A 83 21.24 5.29 6.59
C LYS A 83 22.02 5.56 7.89
N LEU A 84 22.78 6.66 7.91
CA LEU A 84 23.58 7.08 9.07
C LEU A 84 22.74 7.70 10.20
N VAL A 85 21.62 8.37 9.89
CA VAL A 85 20.75 9.03 10.87
C VAL A 85 19.28 8.85 10.49
N LYS A 86 18.44 8.47 11.45
CA LYS A 86 16.98 8.40 11.26
C LYS A 86 16.37 9.77 11.53
N THR A 87 15.73 10.36 10.52
CA THR A 87 15.05 11.66 10.67
C THR A 87 13.70 11.49 11.36
N TYR A 88 13.19 12.59 11.93
CA TYR A 88 11.84 12.61 12.51
C TYR A 88 10.76 12.26 11.49
N GLN A 89 10.88 12.76 10.25
CA GLN A 89 9.95 12.45 9.15
C GLN A 89 9.97 10.96 8.78
N ALA A 90 11.15 10.35 8.74
CA ALA A 90 11.29 8.90 8.50
C ALA A 90 10.65 8.08 9.63
N ALA A 91 10.84 8.48 10.89
CA ALA A 91 10.19 7.81 12.03
C ALA A 91 8.66 7.94 12.00
N ALA A 92 8.13 9.12 11.65
CA ALA A 92 6.69 9.32 11.49
C ALA A 92 6.12 8.47 10.34
N THR A 93 6.82 8.41 9.21
CA THR A 93 6.44 7.57 8.05
C THR A 93 6.43 6.09 8.45
N ASP A 94 7.48 5.59 9.12
CA ASP A 94 7.53 4.20 9.61
C ASP A 94 6.34 3.85 10.53
N ASN A 95 5.94 4.75 11.42
CA ASN A 95 4.80 4.55 12.31
C ASN A 95 3.49 4.46 11.52
N VAL A 96 3.29 5.28 10.49
CA VAL A 96 2.13 5.21 9.60
C VAL A 96 2.06 3.84 8.92
N TRP A 97 3.19 3.33 8.41
CA TRP A 97 3.27 2.01 7.78
C TRP A 97 2.98 0.86 8.75
N LEU A 98 3.46 0.97 9.99
CA LEU A 98 3.16 0.00 11.05
C LEU A 98 1.66 -0.05 11.35
N VAL A 99 1.02 1.10 11.53
CA VAL A 99 -0.43 1.19 11.75
C VAL A 99 -1.19 0.60 10.57
N TYR A 100 -0.81 0.97 9.35
CA TYR A 100 -1.41 0.41 8.14
C TYR A 100 -1.30 -1.12 8.07
N ALA A 101 -0.13 -1.69 8.38
CA ALA A 101 0.07 -3.14 8.41
C ALA A 101 -0.79 -3.85 9.47
N ILE A 102 -0.95 -3.26 10.65
CA ILE A 102 -1.81 -3.80 11.70
C ILE A 102 -3.28 -3.74 11.26
N SER A 103 -3.72 -2.61 10.71
CA SER A 103 -5.10 -2.41 10.27
C SER A 103 -5.48 -3.33 9.11
N ILE A 104 -4.61 -3.52 8.11
CA ILE A 104 -4.90 -4.43 6.99
C ILE A 104 -4.93 -5.89 7.44
N SER A 105 -4.05 -6.26 8.39
CA SER A 105 -4.05 -7.60 8.99
C SER A 105 -5.35 -7.84 9.77
N ALA A 106 -5.81 -6.87 10.56
CA ALA A 106 -7.07 -6.97 11.31
C ALA A 106 -8.28 -7.16 10.38
N ILE A 107 -8.33 -6.43 9.26
CA ILE A 107 -9.38 -6.61 8.24
C ILE A 107 -9.31 -8.01 7.62
N ALA A 108 -8.11 -8.49 7.28
CA ALA A 108 -7.93 -9.82 6.71
C ALA A 108 -8.38 -10.92 7.70
N PHE A 109 -8.05 -10.81 8.98
CA PHE A 109 -8.54 -11.74 10.00
C PHE A 109 -10.06 -11.68 10.17
N TYR A 110 -10.63 -10.46 10.23
CA TYR A 110 -12.07 -10.27 10.28
C TYR A 110 -12.77 -10.98 9.11
N GLN A 111 -12.24 -10.84 7.90
CA GLN A 111 -12.76 -11.47 6.70
C GLN A 111 -12.76 -12.99 6.73
N ASN A 112 -11.72 -13.59 7.31
CA ASN A 112 -11.57 -15.04 7.33
C ASN A 112 -12.32 -15.69 8.50
N ILE A 113 -12.52 -14.98 9.61
CA ILE A 113 -13.11 -15.56 10.83
C ILE A 113 -14.62 -15.30 10.88
N VAL A 114 -15.07 -14.08 10.58
CA VAL A 114 -16.46 -13.67 10.85
C VAL A 114 -17.50 -14.49 10.10
N PRO A 115 -17.36 -14.81 8.80
CA PRO A 115 -18.36 -15.62 8.09
C PRO A 115 -18.65 -16.95 8.81
N GLY A 116 -17.61 -17.65 9.26
CA GLY A 116 -17.77 -18.93 9.97
C GLY A 116 -18.37 -18.80 11.36
N ILE A 117 -18.25 -17.64 12.03
CA ILE A 117 -18.91 -17.36 13.30
C ILE A 117 -20.37 -16.97 13.07
N SER A 118 -20.64 -16.14 12.06
CA SER A 118 -22.00 -15.74 11.67
C SER A 118 -22.85 -16.94 11.28
N ASP A 119 -22.31 -17.88 10.49
CA ASP A 119 -23.01 -19.10 10.11
C ASP A 119 -23.37 -19.95 11.34
N LYS A 120 -22.48 -20.07 12.32
CA LYS A 120 -22.74 -20.81 13.58
C LYS A 120 -23.82 -20.16 14.44
N LEU A 121 -23.76 -18.83 14.62
CA LEU A 121 -24.75 -18.09 15.42
C LEU A 121 -26.16 -18.22 14.82
N MET A 122 -26.28 -18.17 13.49
CA MET A 122 -27.55 -18.35 12.79
C MET A 122 -28.11 -19.77 13.03
N LEU A 123 -27.26 -20.80 12.94
CA LEU A 123 -27.65 -22.19 13.19
C LEU A 123 -28.11 -22.43 14.62
N ASP A 124 -27.47 -21.82 15.61
CA ASP A 124 -27.87 -21.91 17.03
C ASP A 124 -29.26 -21.28 17.28
N GLU A 125 -29.64 -20.27 16.49
CA GLU A 125 -30.98 -19.67 16.49
C GLU A 125 -31.99 -20.45 15.61
N GLY A 126 -31.58 -21.57 15.01
CA GLY A 126 -32.41 -22.38 14.11
C GLY A 126 -32.64 -21.75 12.73
N MET A 127 -31.84 -20.75 12.35
CA MET A 127 -31.92 -20.07 11.05
C MET A 127 -30.80 -20.55 10.11
N GLN A 128 -31.15 -20.83 8.85
CA GLN A 128 -30.18 -21.16 7.80
C GLN A 128 -30.33 -20.17 6.64
N LEU A 129 -29.24 -19.50 6.28
CA LEU A 129 -29.22 -18.57 5.16
C LEU A 129 -29.11 -19.35 3.86
N LEU A 130 -30.10 -19.19 2.99
CA LEU A 130 -30.18 -19.89 1.72
C LEU A 130 -30.24 -18.87 0.58
N GLN A 131 -29.37 -19.05 -0.42
CA GLN A 131 -29.42 -18.29 -1.66
C GLN A 131 -30.36 -18.99 -2.62
N LYS A 132 -31.45 -18.30 -2.98
CA LYS A 132 -32.38 -18.77 -4.01
C LYS A 132 -32.10 -18.06 -5.32
N ASN A 133 -31.77 -18.81 -6.37
CA ASN A 133 -31.69 -18.26 -7.71
C ASN A 133 -33.12 -17.98 -8.23
N ILE A 134 -33.42 -16.72 -8.53
CA ILE A 134 -34.75 -16.26 -8.94
C ILE A 134 -35.15 -16.84 -10.31
N ALA A 135 -34.18 -17.15 -11.18
CA ALA A 135 -34.43 -17.64 -12.53
C ALA A 135 -34.61 -19.17 -12.59
N THR A 136 -33.85 -19.93 -11.79
CA THR A 136 -33.87 -21.41 -11.83
C THR A 136 -34.62 -22.05 -10.65
N GLY A 137 -34.92 -21.28 -9.60
CA GLY A 137 -35.55 -21.77 -8.38
C GLY A 137 -34.63 -22.61 -7.49
N GLU A 138 -33.38 -22.82 -7.90
CA GLU A 138 -32.36 -23.59 -7.17
C GLU A 138 -32.01 -22.87 -5.86
N VAL A 139 -31.94 -23.63 -4.77
CA VAL A 139 -31.62 -23.13 -3.43
C VAL A 139 -30.29 -23.73 -3.00
N LYS A 140 -29.32 -22.87 -2.68
CA LYS A 140 -27.99 -23.27 -2.19
C LYS A 140 -27.69 -22.60 -0.86
N ASP A 141 -26.82 -23.22 -0.05
CA ASP A 141 -26.33 -22.59 1.17
C ASP A 141 -25.64 -21.26 0.85
N TYR A 142 -26.06 -20.20 1.52
CA TYR A 142 -25.46 -18.88 1.35
C TYR A 142 -24.35 -18.72 2.38
N HIS A 143 -23.11 -18.65 1.91
CA HIS A 143 -22.00 -18.21 2.75
C HIS A 143 -21.94 -16.69 2.77
N PHE A 144 -21.70 -16.11 3.94
CA PHE A 144 -21.55 -14.67 4.12
C PHE A 144 -20.42 -14.11 3.24
N PHE A 145 -20.78 -13.56 2.08
CA PHE A 145 -19.87 -12.81 1.21
C PHE A 145 -20.38 -11.36 1.13
N ILE A 146 -19.65 -10.43 1.74
CA ILE A 146 -19.98 -9.00 1.68
C ILE A 146 -19.52 -8.48 0.31
N PRO A 147 -20.43 -8.14 -0.62
CA PRO A 147 -20.07 -7.90 -2.03
C PRO A 147 -19.17 -6.67 -2.29
N SER A 148 -18.98 -5.81 -1.29
CA SER A 148 -18.22 -4.55 -1.39
C SER A 148 -17.02 -4.46 -0.43
N LEU A 149 -16.63 -5.54 0.25
CA LEU A 149 -15.53 -5.45 1.20
C LEU A 149 -14.18 -5.13 0.52
N SER A 150 -14.08 -5.45 -0.77
CA SER A 150 -13.00 -5.01 -1.67
C SER A 150 -12.82 -3.49 -1.69
N SER A 151 -13.92 -2.73 -1.59
CA SER A 151 -13.91 -1.27 -1.52
C SER A 151 -13.24 -0.76 -0.24
N VAL A 152 -13.35 -1.48 0.89
CA VAL A 152 -12.69 -1.09 2.15
C VAL A 152 -11.17 -1.11 2.01
N TYR A 153 -10.63 -2.03 1.19
CA TYR A 153 -9.20 -2.07 0.89
C TYR A 153 -8.73 -0.83 0.13
N LEU A 154 -9.56 -0.16 -0.68
CA LEU A 154 -9.19 1.10 -1.32
C LEU A 154 -9.00 2.23 -0.29
N ILE A 155 -9.90 2.32 0.70
CA ILE A 155 -9.80 3.32 1.78
C ILE A 155 -8.51 3.12 2.57
N ILE A 156 -8.27 1.87 3.01
CA ILE A 156 -7.12 1.58 3.86
C ILE A 156 -5.81 1.77 3.09
N TYR A 157 -5.81 1.51 1.77
CA TYR A 157 -4.65 1.71 0.90
C TYR A 157 -4.36 3.19 0.63
N ALA A 158 -5.38 4.04 0.57
CA ALA A 158 -5.22 5.48 0.41
C ALA A 158 -4.61 6.16 1.66
N PHE A 159 -4.93 5.67 2.85
CA PHE A 159 -4.49 6.26 4.13
C PHE A 159 -2.96 6.40 4.30
N PRO A 160 -2.14 5.34 4.18
CA PRO A 160 -0.69 5.50 4.33
C PRO A 160 -0.09 6.37 3.23
N THR A 161 -0.70 6.36 2.03
CA THR A 161 -0.26 7.16 0.89
C THR A 161 -0.42 8.66 1.16
N ILE A 162 -1.61 9.09 1.60
CA ILE A 162 -1.85 10.51 1.90
C ILE A 162 -1.02 10.96 3.09
N ALA A 163 -0.92 10.14 4.14
CA ALA A 163 -0.12 10.45 5.32
C ALA A 163 1.37 10.60 4.97
N THR A 164 1.92 9.66 4.19
CA THR A 164 3.31 9.74 3.70
C THR A 164 3.52 10.99 2.83
N GLY A 165 2.56 11.32 1.96
CA GLY A 165 2.61 12.52 1.14
C GLY A 165 2.59 13.82 1.96
N LEU A 166 1.80 13.87 3.04
CA LEU A 166 1.73 15.03 3.93
C LEU A 166 2.99 15.19 4.81
N ILE A 167 3.48 14.09 5.41
CA ILE A 167 4.69 14.08 6.26
C ILE A 167 5.92 14.50 5.46
N ASN A 168 6.06 13.99 4.24
CA ASN A 168 7.21 14.22 3.38
C ASN A 168 6.99 15.38 2.39
N LYS A 169 5.85 16.08 2.47
CA LYS A 169 5.45 17.18 1.56
C LYS A 169 5.53 16.80 0.07
N PHE A 170 5.35 15.52 -0.24
CA PHE A 170 5.49 14.98 -1.59
C PHE A 170 4.14 14.96 -2.30
N LYS A 171 3.88 16.02 -3.08
CA LYS A 171 2.61 16.23 -3.80
C LYS A 171 2.15 15.03 -4.66
N PRO A 172 3.02 14.29 -5.39
CA PRO A 172 2.57 13.15 -6.19
C PRO A 172 1.85 12.07 -5.37
N MET A 173 2.29 11.78 -4.14
CA MET A 173 1.58 10.84 -3.26
C MET A 173 0.23 11.38 -2.78
N ILE A 174 0.12 12.68 -2.53
CA ILE A 174 -1.16 13.31 -2.13
C ILE A 174 -2.17 13.18 -3.28
N TRP A 175 -1.78 13.53 -4.51
CA TRP A 175 -2.64 13.40 -5.68
C TRP A 175 -3.02 11.94 -5.96
N GLY A 176 -2.06 11.00 -5.82
CA GLY A 176 -2.34 9.57 -5.90
C GLY A 176 -3.45 9.16 -4.92
N ALA A 177 -3.31 9.53 -3.65
CA ALA A 177 -4.29 9.19 -2.62
C ALA A 177 -5.68 9.80 -2.87
N VAL A 178 -5.75 11.04 -3.38
CA VAL A 178 -7.01 11.67 -3.80
C VAL A 178 -7.69 10.86 -4.89
N VAL A 179 -6.93 10.40 -5.90
CA VAL A 179 -7.46 9.50 -6.95
C VAL A 179 -7.96 8.19 -6.34
N CYS A 180 -7.21 7.59 -5.42
CA CYS A 180 -7.63 6.35 -4.76
C CYS A 180 -8.92 6.52 -3.92
N TYR A 181 -9.09 7.65 -3.23
CA TYR A 181 -10.34 7.94 -2.53
C TYR A 181 -11.50 8.17 -3.50
N ALA A 182 -11.26 8.82 -4.64
CA ALA A 182 -12.28 8.95 -5.67
C ALA A 182 -12.70 7.57 -6.22
N LEU A 183 -11.75 6.69 -6.49
CA LEU A 183 -12.01 5.31 -6.90
C LEU A 183 -12.81 4.54 -5.83
N PHE A 184 -12.51 4.73 -4.55
CA PHE A 184 -13.33 4.17 -3.47
C PHE A 184 -14.80 4.61 -3.53
N PHE A 185 -15.08 5.90 -3.70
CA PHE A 185 -16.47 6.36 -3.80
C PHE A 185 -17.19 5.77 -5.01
N ILE A 186 -16.49 5.55 -6.12
CA ILE A 186 -17.04 4.88 -7.30
C ILE A 186 -17.28 3.40 -6.99
N SER A 187 -16.37 2.74 -6.27
CA SER A 187 -16.44 1.30 -5.99
C SER A 187 -17.64 0.91 -5.14
N LEU A 188 -18.17 1.83 -4.32
CA LEU A 188 -19.39 1.61 -3.54
C LEU A 188 -20.62 1.23 -4.38
N TYR A 189 -20.61 1.58 -5.67
CA TYR A 189 -21.71 1.31 -6.60
C TYR A 189 -21.37 0.23 -7.62
N THR A 190 -20.21 -0.43 -7.50
CA THR A 190 -19.77 -1.41 -8.48
C THR A 190 -19.72 -2.84 -7.93
N SER A 191 -19.74 -3.80 -8.86
CA SER A 191 -19.55 -5.21 -8.52
C SER A 191 -18.07 -5.50 -8.23
N PHE A 192 -17.80 -6.56 -7.46
CA PHE A 192 -16.47 -7.13 -7.19
C PHE A 192 -15.48 -7.09 -8.37
N LYS A 193 -15.95 -7.41 -9.59
CA LYS A 193 -15.14 -7.34 -10.81
C LYS A 193 -14.47 -5.97 -10.98
N TYR A 194 -15.26 -4.90 -10.93
CA TYR A 194 -14.77 -3.53 -11.13
C TYR A 194 -13.99 -3.03 -9.92
N ASP A 195 -14.29 -3.50 -8.71
CA ASP A 195 -13.48 -3.20 -7.52
C ASP A 195 -12.03 -3.68 -7.69
N MET A 196 -11.81 -4.86 -8.29
CA MET A 196 -10.46 -5.35 -8.60
C MET A 196 -9.73 -4.47 -9.62
N LEU A 197 -10.44 -3.98 -10.64
CA LEU A 197 -9.90 -3.03 -11.62
C LEU A 197 -9.49 -1.73 -10.92
N MET A 198 -10.38 -1.17 -10.10
CA MET A 198 -10.11 0.06 -9.36
C MET A 198 -8.92 -0.09 -8.41
N LEU A 199 -8.77 -1.26 -7.78
CA LEU A 199 -7.61 -1.54 -6.94
C LEU A 199 -6.31 -1.59 -7.75
N GLY A 200 -6.35 -2.19 -8.94
CA GLY A 200 -5.21 -2.17 -9.85
C GLY A 200 -4.80 -0.73 -10.23
N LEU A 201 -5.78 0.10 -10.60
CA LEU A 201 -5.57 1.52 -10.90
C LEU A 201 -5.07 2.30 -9.67
N ALA A 202 -5.57 1.98 -8.47
CA ALA A 202 -5.12 2.56 -7.22
C ALA A 202 -3.64 2.22 -6.94
N GLY A 203 -3.19 0.99 -7.19
CA GLY A 203 -1.77 0.61 -7.11
C GLY A 203 -0.88 1.47 -7.99
N ILE A 204 -1.35 1.76 -9.22
CA ILE A 204 -0.65 2.63 -10.16
C ILE A 204 -0.58 4.07 -9.66
N ALA A 205 -1.73 4.63 -9.29
CA ALA A 205 -1.85 6.04 -8.89
C ALA A 205 -1.18 6.34 -7.55
N ASN A 206 -1.37 5.48 -6.55
CA ASN A 206 -0.85 5.71 -5.20
C ASN A 206 0.66 5.54 -5.12
N TRP A 207 1.22 4.43 -5.62
CA TRP A 207 2.61 4.07 -5.30
C TRP A 207 3.48 3.88 -6.53
N LEU A 208 2.96 3.39 -7.67
CA LEU A 208 3.81 3.18 -8.85
C LEU A 208 4.26 4.51 -9.47
N ILE A 209 3.32 5.40 -9.82
CA ILE A 209 3.65 6.70 -10.41
C ILE A 209 4.50 7.54 -9.43
N PRO A 210 4.10 7.72 -8.16
CA PRO A 210 4.90 8.49 -7.22
C PRO A 210 6.26 7.83 -6.94
N GLY A 211 6.34 6.50 -6.92
CA GLY A 211 7.58 5.75 -6.76
C GLY A 211 8.56 5.94 -7.93
N LEU A 212 8.06 5.92 -9.17
CA LEU A 212 8.88 6.21 -10.36
C LEU A 212 9.41 7.65 -10.35
N ILE A 213 8.59 8.61 -9.93
CA ILE A 213 9.02 10.01 -9.77
C ILE A 213 10.09 10.12 -8.68
N LEU A 214 9.91 9.43 -7.55
CA LEU A 214 10.89 9.42 -6.46
C LEU A 214 12.23 8.81 -6.91
N ARG A 215 12.16 7.74 -7.71
CA ARG A 215 13.34 7.07 -8.27
C ARG A 215 14.10 7.95 -9.26
N ASP A 216 13.39 8.69 -10.10
CA ASP A 216 14.01 9.65 -11.03
C ASP A 216 14.71 10.79 -10.27
N ARG A 217 14.07 11.34 -9.24
CA ARG A 217 14.68 12.37 -8.36
C ARG A 217 15.91 11.86 -7.62
N TYR A 218 15.83 10.64 -7.09
CA TYR A 218 16.94 9.96 -6.42
C TYR A 218 18.14 9.80 -7.36
N ASN A 219 17.92 9.33 -8.60
CA ASN A 219 19.00 9.17 -9.58
C ASN A 219 19.63 10.50 -10.01
N LYS A 220 18.86 11.60 -9.97
CA LYS A 220 19.33 12.95 -10.33
C LYS A 220 19.86 13.74 -9.12
N ASN A 221 19.93 13.16 -7.92
CA ASN A 221 20.27 13.82 -6.66
C ASN A 221 19.43 15.09 -6.38
N ILE A 222 18.19 15.14 -6.86
CA ILE A 222 17.28 16.27 -6.63
C ILE A 222 16.59 16.04 -5.28
N ALA A 223 16.77 16.97 -4.34
CA ALA A 223 16.07 16.94 -3.04
C ALA A 223 14.55 17.00 -3.24
N CYS A 224 13.80 16.18 -2.49
CA CYS A 224 12.34 16.10 -2.59
C CYS A 224 11.61 17.30 -1.99
#